data_AF-A0A350IBP1-F1
#
_entry.id   AF-A0A350IBP1-F1
#
_cell.length_a   1.000
_cell.length_b   1.000
_cell.length_c   1.000
_cell.angle_alpha   90.00
_cell.angle_beta   90.00
_cell.angle_gamma   90.00
#
_symmetry.space_group_name_H-M   'P 1'
#
loop_
_entity.id
_entity.type
_entity.pdbx_description
1 polymer ?
#
loop_
_entity_poly.entity_id
_entity_poly.type
_entity_poly.pdbx_seq_one_letter_code
_entity_poly.pdbx_strand_id
1 'polypeptide(L)' 'MPRKRKAAKKRPVPTNPTLYARVKAQAKRKFKVYPSAYANGWLVKTYKAKGGKYRMGTGRKRK' A
#
# COMPACT_ATOMS: atom_id res chain seq x y z
N MET A 1 -0.13 -25.23 23.79
CA MET A 1 0.87 -24.17 23.55
C MET A 1 0.19 -22.88 23.10
N PRO A 2 0.28 -21.75 23.82
CA PRO A 2 -0.32 -20.51 23.36
C PRO A 2 0.50 -19.95 22.18
N ARG A 3 -0.14 -19.84 21.00
CA ARG A 3 0.44 -19.19 19.82
C ARG A 3 0.83 -17.75 20.15
N LYS A 4 2.15 -17.45 20.13
CA LYS A 4 2.71 -16.10 20.30
C LYS A 4 1.97 -15.13 19.37
N ARG A 5 1.17 -14.22 19.93
CA ARG A 5 0.48 -13.17 19.15
C ARG A 5 1.57 -12.26 18.57
N LYS A 6 1.79 -12.32 17.25
CA LYS A 6 2.75 -11.43 16.56
C LYS A 6 2.38 -9.98 16.87
N ALA A 7 3.33 -9.23 17.41
CA ALA A 7 3.19 -7.80 17.68
C ALA A 7 2.63 -7.08 16.45
N ALA A 8 1.72 -6.11 16.67
CA ALA A 8 1.05 -5.39 15.61
C ALA A 8 2.10 -4.67 14.73
N LYS A 9 2.45 -5.30 13.61
CA LYS A 9 3.48 -4.81 12.69
C LYS A 9 2.96 -3.50 12.10
N LYS A 10 3.69 -2.41 12.34
CA LYS A 10 3.38 -1.09 11.75
C LYS A 10 3.28 -1.26 10.24
N ARG A 11 2.12 -0.93 9.67
CA ARG A 11 1.87 -1.05 8.23
C ARG A 11 1.94 0.34 7.60
N PRO A 12 2.58 0.49 6.43
CA PRO A 12 2.53 1.74 5.69
C PRO A 12 1.10 1.95 5.18
N VAL A 13 0.43 2.98 5.68
CA VAL A 13 -0.91 3.37 5.26
C VAL A 13 -0.77 4.54 4.29
N PRO A 14 -1.36 4.47 3.08
CA PRO A 14 -1.37 5.61 2.18
C PRO A 14 -2.14 6.77 2.82
N THR A 15 -1.52 7.95 2.89
CA THR A 15 -2.15 9.14 3.47
C THR A 15 -3.32 9.66 2.66
N ASN A 16 -3.34 9.39 1.36
CA ASN A 16 -4.42 9.79 0.47
C ASN A 16 -4.97 8.55 -0.29
N PRO A 17 -6.12 8.00 0.15
CA PRO A 17 -6.69 6.80 -0.44
C PRO A 17 -7.21 7.01 -1.87
N THR A 18 -7.67 8.22 -2.22
CA THR A 18 -8.21 8.50 -3.56
C THR A 18 -7.09 8.56 -4.61
N LEU A 19 -5.96 9.19 -4.28
CA LEU A 19 -4.76 9.15 -5.13
C LEU A 19 -4.23 7.73 -5.28
N TYR A 20 -4.19 6.95 -4.20
CA TYR A 20 -3.75 5.56 -4.24
C TYR A 20 -4.65 4.70 -5.16
N ALA A 21 -5.97 4.85 -5.07
CA ALA A 21 -6.92 4.14 -5.93
C ALA A 21 -6.73 4.49 -7.41
N ARG A 22 -6.55 5.78 -7.74
CA ARG A 22 -6.28 6.23 -9.11
C ARG A 22 -4.97 5.64 -9.65
N VAL A 23 -3.89 5.66 -8.87
CA VAL A 23 -2.60 5.07 -9.28
C VAL A 23 -2.70 3.56 -9.41
N LYS A 24 -3.45 2.88 -8.53
CA LYS A 24 -3.71 1.43 -8.64
C LYS A 24 -4.46 1.08 -9.91
N ALA A 25 -5.46 1.87 -10.30
CA ALA A 25 -6.15 1.69 -11.58
C ALA A 25 -5.21 1.91 -12.78
N GLN A 26 -4.35 2.93 -12.73
CA GLN A 26 -3.33 3.14 -13.77
C GLN A 26 -2.33 1.99 -13.84
N ALA A 27 -1.92 1.43 -12.71
CA ALA A 27 -1.03 0.28 -12.65
C ALA A 27 -1.68 -0.95 -13.27
N LYS A 28 -2.95 -1.23 -12.95
CA LYS A 28 -3.72 -2.34 -13.55
C LYS A 28 -3.87 -2.22 -15.07
N ARG A 29 -3.98 -1.00 -15.60
CA ARG A 29 -4.05 -0.76 -17.05
C ARG A 29 -2.69 -0.91 -17.73
N LYS A 30 -1.61 -0.56 -17.02
CA LYS A 30 -0.24 -0.57 -17.56
C LYS A 30 0.41 -1.95 -17.53
N PHE A 31 0.15 -2.74 -16.49
CA PHE A 31 0.76 -4.05 -16.30
C PHE A 31 -0.27 -5.15 -16.57
N LYS A 32 0.05 -6.06 -17.49
CA LYS A 32 -0.79 -7.22 -17.84
C LYS A 32 -1.01 -8.15 -16.63
N VAL A 33 -0.03 -8.26 -15.73
CA VAL A 33 -0.10 -9.10 -14.53
C VAL A 33 -0.01 -8.25 -13.27
N TYR A 34 -1.05 -8.33 -12.45
CA TYR A 34 -1.13 -7.68 -11.14
C TYR A 34 -1.70 -8.64 -10.09
N PRO A 35 -1.04 -8.82 -8.93
CA PRO A 35 0.15 -8.10 -8.45
C PRO A 35 1.48 -8.66 -9.01
N SER A 36 2.37 -7.78 -9.44
CA SER A 36 3.77 -8.12 -9.80
C SER A 36 4.74 -7.19 -9.08
N ALA A 37 5.99 -7.62 -8.89
CA ALA A 37 7.01 -6.84 -8.16
C ALA A 37 7.22 -5.46 -8.80
N TYR A 38 7.33 -5.42 -10.13
CA TYR A 38 7.49 -4.19 -10.89
C TYR A 38 6.23 -3.31 -10.88
N ALA A 39 5.03 -3.91 -10.94
CA ALA A 39 3.78 -3.13 -10.86
C ALA A 39 3.61 -2.48 -9.47
N ASN A 40 3.97 -3.20 -8.40
CA ASN A 40 3.93 -2.67 -7.04
C ASN A 40 4.97 -1.56 -6.84
N GLY A 41 6.18 -1.72 -7.39
CA GLY A 41 7.21 -0.69 -7.37
C GLY A 41 6.78 0.57 -8.12
N TRP A 42 6.20 0.42 -9.32
CA TRP A 42 5.69 1.53 -10.11
C TRP A 42 4.56 2.27 -9.39
N LEU A 43 3.61 1.55 -8.80
CA LEU A 43 2.53 2.15 -8.02
C LEU A 43 3.08 3.00 -6.87
N VAL A 44 4.04 2.49 -6.08
CA VAL A 44 4.63 3.24 -4.96
C VAL A 44 5.40 4.46 -5.47
N LYS A 45 6.17 4.32 -6.55
CA LYS A 45 6.94 5.42 -7.17
C LYS A 45 6.01 6.52 -7.68
N THR A 46 4.99 6.16 -8.45
CA THR A 46 4.02 7.12 -9.01
C THR A 46 3.14 7.75 -7.93
N TYR A 47 2.75 6.99 -6.91
CA TYR A 47 2.01 7.54 -5.78
C TYR A 47 2.83 8.59 -5.03
N LYS A 48 4.12 8.33 -4.78
CA LYS A 48 5.04 9.32 -4.19
C LYS A 48 5.27 10.53 -5.09
N ALA A 49 5.45 10.31 -6.39
CA ALA A 49 5.63 11.40 -7.36
C ALA A 49 4.41 12.33 -7.44
N LYS A 50 3.20 11.81 -7.26
CA LYS A 50 1.95 12.60 -7.18
C LYS A 50 1.70 13.24 -5.79
N GLY A 51 2.72 13.30 -4.93
CA GLY A 51 2.62 13.88 -3.58
C GLY A 51 2.03 12.93 -2.52
N GLY A 52 1.76 11.68 -2.87
CA GLY A 52 1.26 10.67 -1.94
C GLY A 52 2.33 10.23 -0.94
N LYS A 53 2.04 10.35 0.36
CA LYS A 53 2.92 9.87 1.42
C LYS A 53 2.38 8.56 2.01
N TYR A 54 3.28 7.75 2.55
CA TYR A 54 2.89 6.63 3.41
C TYR A 54 3.20 7.02 4.84
N ARG A 55 2.18 6.97 5.70
CA ARG A 55 2.38 7.11 7.14
C ARG A 55 2.56 5.71 7.73
N MET A 56 3.48 5.58 8.69
CA MET A 56 3.55 4.35 9.48
C MET A 56 2.32 4.31 10.38
N GLY A 57 1.28 3.63 9.92
CA GLY A 57 0.09 3.40 10.73
C GLY A 57 0.48 2.48 11.90
N THR A 58 0.20 2.91 13.12
CA THR A 58 0.02 1.96 14.21
C THR A 58 -1.15 1.06 13.80
N GLY A 59 -0.94 -0.25 13.83
CA GLY A 59 -1.95 -1.22 13.41
C GLY A 59 -3.13 -1.24 14.37
N ARG A 60 -3.93 -0.18 14.42
CA ARG A 60 -5.22 -0.18 15.09
C ARG A 60 -6.13 -1.06 14.23
N LYS A 61 -6.29 -2.32 14.65
CA LYS A 61 -7.47 -3.12 14.35
C LYS A 61 -8.67 -2.23 14.67
N ARG A 62 -9.32 -1.66 13.65
CA ARG A 62 -10.72 -1.27 13.83
C ARG A 62 -11.50 -2.58 13.83
N LYS A 63 -12.20 -2.77 14.95
CA LYS A 63 -13.05 -3.90 15.32
C LYS A 63 -14.15 -4.08 14.29
#